data_AF-A0A356KGP9-F1
#
_entry.id   AF-A0A356KGP9-F1
#
_cell.length_a   1.000
_cell.length_b   1.000
_cell.length_c   1.000
_cell.angle_alpha   90.00
_cell.angle_beta   90.00
_cell.angle_gamma   90.00
#
_symmetry.space_group_name_H-M   'P 1'
#
loop_
_entity.id
_entity.type
_entity.pdbx_description
1 polymer ?
#
loop_
_entity_poly.entity_id
_entity_poly.type
_entity_poly.pdbx_seq_one_letter_code
_entity_poly.pdbx_strand_id
1 'polypeptide(L)'
;MVDALAESVQAAIDSGRRMGSECVNLEHFVLQHGHHWTIDTTQPLPRGFPPGERGQCHANATRLVTQHEDLVYVEGYVLHTSLPIRHAWVQLPGGDAVDTTFAGLEHLSTLEYFGVPFQTDFLLMTSLKAGEFMSLIDDYPARWPLLSASSAELAEALWSPD
;
A
#
# COMPACT_ATOMS: atom_id res chain seq x y z
N MET A 1 -16.96 16.98 -13.43
CA MET A 1 -16.92 15.89 -12.41
C MET A 1 -15.50 15.38 -12.16
N VAL A 2 -14.60 15.51 -13.16
CA VAL A 2 -13.14 15.30 -13.00
C VAL A 2 -12.49 16.45 -12.19
N ASP A 3 -13.11 17.62 -12.17
CA ASP A 3 -12.55 18.84 -11.58
C ASP A 3 -12.50 18.83 -10.04
N ALA A 4 -13.50 18.24 -9.36
CA ALA A 4 -13.58 18.25 -7.90
C ALA A 4 -12.52 17.35 -7.24
N LEU A 5 -12.16 16.24 -7.89
CA LEU A 5 -11.08 15.36 -7.43
C LEU A 5 -9.72 16.04 -7.65
N ALA A 6 -9.51 16.64 -8.83
CA ALA A 6 -8.29 17.38 -9.14
C ALA A 6 -8.10 18.60 -8.21
N GLU A 7 -9.17 19.34 -7.90
CA GLU A 7 -9.15 20.46 -6.94
C GLU A 7 -8.86 19.99 -5.50
N SER A 8 -9.45 18.87 -5.08
CA SER A 8 -9.19 18.32 -3.73
C SER A 8 -7.75 17.83 -3.59
N VAL A 9 -7.21 17.20 -4.63
CA VAL A 9 -5.80 16.79 -4.69
C VAL A 9 -4.88 18.00 -4.71
N GLN A 10 -5.19 19.04 -5.50
CA GLN A 10 -4.38 20.26 -5.56
C GLN A 10 -4.40 21.07 -4.26
N ALA A 11 -5.56 21.21 -3.61
CA ALA A 11 -5.69 21.90 -2.33
C ALA A 11 -4.93 21.19 -1.20
N ALA A 12 -4.93 19.86 -1.22
CA ALA A 12 -4.06 19.07 -0.37
C ALA A 12 -2.60 19.43 -0.67
N ILE A 13 -2.13 19.30 -1.93
CA ILE A 13 -0.76 19.61 -2.42
C ILE A 13 -0.27 21.00 -1.96
N ASP A 14 -1.11 22.02 -2.00
CA ASP A 14 -0.74 23.38 -1.60
C ASP A 14 -0.56 23.51 -0.07
N SER A 15 -1.23 22.68 0.73
CA SER A 15 -1.16 22.70 2.19
C SER A 15 0.15 22.11 2.73
N GLY A 16 0.57 20.93 2.25
CA GLY A 16 1.82 20.30 2.70
C GLY A 16 3.07 21.02 2.23
N ARG A 17 3.05 21.63 1.04
CA ARG A 17 4.16 22.50 0.58
C ARG A 17 4.42 23.67 1.52
N ARG A 18 3.38 24.22 2.17
CA ARG A 18 3.52 25.30 3.17
C ARG A 18 4.15 24.83 4.48
N MET A 19 4.16 23.53 4.76
CA MET A 19 4.72 22.94 5.97
C MET A 19 6.13 22.37 5.79
N GLY A 20 6.72 22.48 4.59
CA GLY A 20 8.08 22.01 4.30
C GLY A 20 8.22 20.50 4.06
N SER A 21 7.11 19.76 3.97
CA SER A 21 7.11 18.34 3.62
C SER A 21 7.25 18.15 2.10
N GLU A 22 8.09 17.18 1.69
CA GLU A 22 8.23 16.80 0.27
C GLU A 22 6.94 16.14 -0.26
N CYS A 23 6.33 15.29 0.57
CA CYS A 23 5.00 14.72 0.33
C CYS A 23 3.93 15.49 1.11
N VAL A 24 2.75 15.64 0.51
CA VAL A 24 1.77 16.60 1.01
C VAL A 24 0.55 15.90 1.63
N ASN A 25 0.17 14.77 1.07
CA ASN A 25 -0.85 13.86 1.56
C ASN A 25 -0.45 12.44 1.14
N LEU A 26 -1.28 11.49 1.52
CA LEU A 26 -1.09 10.06 1.26
C LEU A 26 -1.06 9.78 -0.24
N GLU A 27 -1.98 10.40 -1.00
CA GLU A 27 -2.06 10.23 -2.45
C GLU A 27 -0.79 10.73 -3.14
N HIS A 28 -0.26 11.88 -2.74
CA HIS A 28 0.98 12.42 -3.30
C HIS A 28 2.16 11.49 -2.99
N PHE A 29 2.25 10.97 -1.77
CA PHE A 29 3.27 10.00 -1.39
C PHE A 29 3.21 8.73 -2.26
N VAL A 30 2.01 8.15 -2.40
CA VAL A 30 1.81 6.97 -3.23
C VAL A 30 2.13 7.27 -4.70
N LEU A 31 1.69 8.40 -5.25
CA LEU A 31 2.01 8.80 -6.63
C LEU A 31 3.51 9.00 -6.88
N GLN A 32 4.25 9.46 -5.87
CA GLN A 32 5.68 9.72 -5.99
C GLN A 32 6.53 8.45 -5.89
N HIS A 33 6.11 7.49 -5.06
CA HIS A 33 6.91 6.31 -4.72
C HIS A 33 6.30 4.99 -5.18
N GLY A 34 5.13 5.03 -5.79
CA GLY A 34 4.36 3.84 -6.13
C GLY A 34 4.68 3.25 -7.49
N HIS A 35 4.34 1.98 -7.62
CA HIS A 35 4.36 1.25 -8.88
C HIS A 35 2.97 0.69 -9.18
N HIS A 36 2.77 0.28 -10.43
CA HIS A 36 1.52 -0.25 -10.93
C HIS A 36 1.56 -1.79 -10.95
N TRP A 37 0.44 -2.40 -10.57
CA TRP A 37 0.20 -3.83 -10.72
C TRP A 37 -1.22 -4.07 -11.24
N THR A 38 -1.36 -5.22 -11.89
CA THR A 38 -2.64 -5.75 -12.31
C THR A 38 -2.80 -7.12 -11.66
N ILE A 39 -3.86 -7.31 -10.85
CA ILE A 39 -4.11 -8.57 -10.14
C ILE A 39 -5.43 -9.13 -10.63
N ASP A 40 -5.41 -10.38 -11.10
CA ASP A 40 -6.62 -11.12 -11.46
C ASP A 40 -7.18 -11.84 -10.23
N THR A 41 -8.19 -11.22 -9.59
CA THR A 41 -8.87 -11.78 -8.41
C THR A 41 -9.76 -12.97 -8.71
N THR A 42 -9.93 -13.34 -10.00
CA THR A 42 -10.66 -14.55 -10.40
C THR A 42 -9.78 -15.79 -10.42
N GLN A 43 -8.45 -15.63 -10.45
CA GLN A 43 -7.54 -16.76 -10.36
C GLN A 43 -7.54 -17.33 -8.94
N PRO A 44 -7.37 -18.66 -8.80
CA PRO A 44 -7.13 -19.24 -7.49
C PRO A 44 -5.85 -18.67 -6.88
N LEU A 45 -5.86 -18.45 -5.57
CA LEU A 45 -4.66 -18.04 -4.84
C LEU A 45 -3.53 -19.06 -5.04
N PRO A 46 -2.25 -18.61 -5.03
CA PRO A 46 -1.13 -19.52 -5.05
C PRO A 46 -1.20 -20.56 -3.93
N ARG A 47 -0.64 -21.75 -4.17
CA ARG A 47 -0.63 -22.81 -3.17
C ARG A 47 0.07 -22.33 -1.89
N GLY A 48 -0.63 -22.47 -0.75
CA GLY A 48 -0.11 -22.04 0.55
C GLY A 48 -0.58 -20.66 0.99
N PHE A 49 -1.29 -19.92 0.12
CA PHE A 49 -1.84 -18.60 0.44
C PHE A 49 -3.33 -18.77 0.78
N PRO A 50 -3.71 -18.72 2.06
CA PRO A 50 -5.12 -18.77 2.43
C PRO A 50 -5.82 -17.43 2.12
N PRO A 51 -7.13 -17.44 1.80
CA PRO A 51 -7.90 -16.21 1.74
C PRO A 51 -7.92 -15.52 3.11
N GLY A 52 -7.77 -14.19 3.09
CA GLY A 52 -7.74 -13.34 4.27
C GLY A 52 -9.11 -12.83 4.69
N GLU A 53 -9.19 -12.23 5.88
CA GLU A 53 -10.43 -11.62 6.36
C GLU A 53 -10.66 -10.28 5.65
N ARG A 54 -11.92 -10.02 5.23
CA ARG A 54 -12.27 -8.77 4.53
C ARG A 54 -12.06 -7.56 5.43
N GLY A 55 -11.57 -6.46 4.85
CA GLY A 55 -11.29 -5.23 5.58
C GLY A 55 -10.03 -5.30 6.46
N GLN A 56 -9.32 -6.43 6.50
CA GLN A 56 -8.06 -6.60 7.21
C GLN A 56 -6.87 -6.68 6.25
N CYS A 57 -6.88 -5.90 5.16
CA CYS A 57 -5.87 -5.99 4.10
C CYS A 57 -4.43 -5.83 4.60
N HIS A 58 -4.18 -4.86 5.46
CA HIS A 58 -2.86 -4.66 6.10
C HIS A 58 -2.44 -5.89 6.90
N ALA A 59 -3.30 -6.39 7.80
CA ALA A 59 -2.99 -7.57 8.59
C ALA A 59 -2.81 -8.84 7.76
N ASN A 60 -3.60 -9.03 6.69
CA ASN A 60 -3.48 -10.17 5.80
C ASN A 60 -2.13 -10.15 5.05
N ALA A 61 -1.76 -9.01 4.47
CA ALA A 61 -0.52 -8.85 3.74
C ALA A 61 0.71 -8.97 4.67
N THR A 62 0.68 -8.32 5.84
CA THR A 62 1.76 -8.43 6.84
C THR A 62 1.97 -9.87 7.29
N ARG A 63 0.89 -10.62 7.56
CA ARG A 63 0.98 -12.05 7.93
C ARG A 63 1.67 -12.87 6.85
N LEU A 64 1.35 -12.65 5.58
CA LEU A 64 2.02 -13.36 4.48
C LEU A 64 3.52 -13.07 4.45
N VAL A 65 3.92 -11.81 4.54
CA VAL A 65 5.36 -11.46 4.55
C VAL A 65 6.08 -12.03 5.77
N THR A 66 5.42 -12.12 6.94
CA THR A 66 6.02 -12.79 8.11
C THR A 66 6.20 -14.30 7.95
N GLN A 67 5.48 -14.92 7.02
CA GLN A 67 5.51 -16.36 6.75
C GLN A 67 6.40 -16.72 5.55
N HIS A 68 6.74 -15.73 4.73
CA HIS A 68 7.45 -15.88 3.46
C HIS A 68 8.43 -14.73 3.27
N GLU A 69 9.72 -15.00 3.48
CA GLU A 69 10.79 -14.00 3.47
C GLU A 69 11.05 -13.36 2.09
N ASP A 70 10.57 -13.98 1.03
CA ASP A 70 10.74 -13.57 -0.36
C ASP A 70 9.58 -12.71 -0.89
N LEU A 71 8.58 -12.44 -0.06
CA LEU A 71 7.47 -11.55 -0.38
C LEU A 71 7.75 -10.12 0.05
N VAL A 72 7.26 -9.17 -0.74
CA VAL A 72 7.36 -7.74 -0.43
C VAL A 72 5.97 -7.20 -0.10
N TYR A 73 5.84 -6.54 1.04
CA TYR A 73 4.59 -5.87 1.43
C TYR A 73 4.40 -4.60 0.60
N VAL A 74 3.19 -4.39 0.10
CA VAL A 74 2.84 -3.21 -0.71
C VAL A 74 1.59 -2.56 -0.14
N GLU A 75 1.60 -1.23 -0.07
CA GLU A 75 0.46 -0.44 0.38
C GLU A 75 0.15 0.71 -0.57
N GLY A 76 -1.13 0.93 -0.87
CA GLY A 76 -1.55 1.97 -1.79
C GLY A 76 -3.04 1.92 -2.04
N TYR A 77 -3.41 1.95 -3.32
CA TYR A 77 -4.81 1.99 -3.74
C TYR A 77 -5.12 0.90 -4.76
N VAL A 78 -6.33 0.37 -4.68
CA VAL A 78 -6.95 -0.48 -5.71
C VAL A 78 -8.13 0.26 -6.33
N LEU A 79 -8.25 0.20 -7.66
CA LEU A 79 -9.35 0.82 -8.38
C LEU A 79 -10.50 -0.16 -8.52
N HIS A 80 -11.57 0.06 -7.75
CA HIS A 80 -12.79 -0.75 -7.82
C HIS A 80 -13.97 0.10 -8.29
N THR A 81 -14.59 -0.23 -9.42
CA THR A 81 -15.74 0.51 -9.99
C THR A 81 -15.51 2.04 -10.09
N SER A 82 -14.30 2.45 -10.48
CA SER A 82 -13.84 3.85 -10.55
C SER A 82 -13.62 4.57 -9.21
N LEU A 83 -13.72 3.87 -8.07
CA LEU A 83 -13.40 4.41 -6.75
C LEU A 83 -12.07 3.83 -6.27
N PRO A 84 -11.06 4.67 -5.97
CA PRO A 84 -9.83 4.21 -5.35
C PRO A 84 -10.09 3.86 -3.88
N ILE A 85 -9.71 2.65 -3.48
CA ILE A 85 -9.83 2.16 -2.11
C ILE A 85 -8.42 1.97 -1.57
N ARG A 86 -8.13 2.49 -0.37
CA ARG A 86 -6.86 2.21 0.32
C ARG A 86 -6.74 0.73 0.62
N HIS A 87 -5.58 0.16 0.29
CA HIS A 87 -5.40 -1.28 0.34
C HIS A 87 -3.95 -1.69 0.53
N ALA A 88 -3.76 -2.94 0.95
CA ALA A 88 -2.45 -3.57 1.05
C ALA A 88 -2.49 -4.99 0.46
N TRP A 89 -1.38 -5.39 -0.14
CA TRP A 89 -1.19 -6.66 -0.82
C TRP A 89 0.28 -7.07 -0.75
N VAL A 90 0.64 -8.18 -1.39
CA VAL A 90 2.03 -8.63 -1.47
C VAL A 90 2.48 -8.77 -2.92
N GLN A 91 3.74 -8.40 -3.18
CA GLN A 91 4.43 -8.73 -4.41
C GLN A 91 5.17 -10.07 -4.21
N LEU A 92 5.03 -10.96 -5.20
CA LEU A 92 5.70 -12.24 -5.32
C LEU A 92 7.11 -12.10 -5.91
N PRO A 93 7.98 -13.12 -5.73
CA PRO A 93 9.22 -13.21 -6.49
C PRO A 93 8.93 -13.22 -7.98
N GLY A 94 9.59 -12.35 -8.74
CA GLY A 94 9.37 -12.18 -10.18
C GLY A 94 8.48 -10.99 -10.56
N GLY A 95 7.89 -10.29 -9.58
CA GLY A 95 7.23 -8.99 -9.79
C GLY A 95 5.70 -9.05 -9.89
N ASP A 96 5.11 -10.24 -9.98
CA ASP A 96 3.66 -10.42 -9.89
C ASP A 96 3.15 -10.06 -8.48
N ALA A 97 1.85 -9.82 -8.33
CA ALA A 97 1.24 -9.45 -7.05
C ALA A 97 0.02 -10.30 -6.70
N VAL A 98 -0.23 -10.45 -5.41
CA VAL A 98 -1.34 -11.24 -4.85
C VAL A 98 -2.04 -10.46 -3.76
N ASP A 99 -3.36 -10.47 -3.82
CA ASP A 99 -4.25 -9.93 -2.80
C ASP A 99 -5.13 -11.04 -2.23
N THR A 100 -4.84 -11.45 -0.99
CA THR A 100 -5.64 -12.48 -0.30
C THR A 100 -6.94 -11.95 0.27
N THR A 101 -7.13 -10.63 0.35
CA THR A 101 -8.32 -9.99 0.93
C THR A 101 -9.50 -10.03 -0.04
N PHE A 102 -9.22 -9.88 -1.34
CA PHE A 102 -10.22 -9.96 -2.40
C PHE A 102 -10.30 -11.34 -3.09
N ALA A 103 -9.57 -12.33 -2.60
CA ALA A 103 -9.62 -13.68 -3.10
C ALA A 103 -11.05 -14.24 -3.09
N GLY A 104 -11.48 -14.81 -4.23
CA GLY A 104 -12.81 -15.39 -4.39
C GLY A 104 -13.94 -14.37 -4.50
N LEU A 105 -13.64 -13.08 -4.67
CA LEU A 105 -14.61 -12.08 -5.10
C LEU A 105 -14.76 -12.13 -6.62
N GLU A 106 -15.32 -13.22 -7.15
CA GLU A 106 -15.42 -13.50 -8.59
C GLU A 106 -16.17 -12.44 -9.41
N HIS A 107 -16.96 -11.59 -8.76
CA HIS A 107 -17.64 -10.44 -9.39
C HIS A 107 -16.70 -9.25 -9.63
N LEU A 108 -15.53 -9.27 -8.98
CA LEU A 108 -14.44 -8.36 -9.24
C LEU A 108 -13.54 -9.06 -10.25
N SER A 109 -13.51 -8.52 -11.47
CA SER A 109 -12.61 -8.95 -12.52
C SER A 109 -11.16 -8.63 -12.14
N THR A 110 -10.25 -8.69 -13.11
CA THR A 110 -8.94 -8.02 -13.00
C THR A 110 -9.10 -6.59 -12.48
N LEU A 111 -8.35 -6.27 -11.42
CA LEU A 111 -8.33 -4.95 -10.78
C LEU A 111 -6.95 -4.32 -10.94
N GLU A 112 -6.94 -3.00 -11.03
CA GLU A 112 -5.72 -2.20 -11.10
C GLU A 112 -5.30 -1.74 -9.70
N TYR A 113 -4.03 -1.94 -9.38
CA TYR A 113 -3.43 -1.58 -8.11
C TYR A 113 -2.29 -0.61 -8.35
N PHE A 114 -2.12 0.34 -7.44
CA PHE A 114 -1.01 1.27 -7.47
C PHE A 114 -0.54 1.58 -6.04
N GLY A 115 0.71 1.26 -5.73
CA GLY A 115 1.18 1.29 -4.34
C GLY A 115 2.68 1.26 -4.16
N VAL A 116 3.09 1.44 -2.92
CA VAL A 116 4.47 1.61 -2.51
C VAL A 116 4.94 0.31 -1.84
N PRO A 117 6.01 -0.32 -2.32
CA PRO A 117 6.58 -1.49 -1.70
C PRO A 117 7.48 -1.09 -0.52
N PHE A 118 7.44 -1.85 0.58
CA PHE A 118 8.16 -1.54 1.81
C PHE A 118 9.16 -2.63 2.18
N GLN A 119 10.25 -2.21 2.83
CA GLN A 119 11.22 -3.11 3.45
C GLN A 119 10.53 -3.89 4.58
N THR A 120 10.77 -5.20 4.62
CA THR A 120 10.18 -6.08 5.64
C THR A 120 10.59 -5.64 7.04
N ASP A 121 11.86 -5.27 7.27
CA ASP A 121 12.32 -4.80 8.58
C ASP A 121 11.58 -3.53 9.02
N PHE A 122 11.34 -2.59 8.11
CA PHE A 122 10.58 -1.38 8.40
C PHE A 122 9.13 -1.69 8.77
N LEU A 123 8.46 -2.56 7.99
CA LEU A 123 7.10 -3.03 8.27
C LEU A 123 7.00 -3.65 9.67
N LEU A 124 7.90 -4.59 9.99
CA LEU A 124 7.86 -5.33 11.25
C LEU A 124 8.15 -4.42 12.45
N MET A 125 9.17 -3.57 12.35
CA MET A 125 9.51 -2.65 13.44
C MET A 125 8.40 -1.62 13.69
N THR A 126 7.73 -1.15 12.64
CA THR A 126 6.59 -0.22 12.77
C THR A 126 5.39 -0.92 13.38
N SER A 127 5.04 -2.11 12.90
CA SER A 127 3.96 -2.95 13.44
C SER A 127 4.15 -3.28 14.92
N LEU A 128 5.37 -3.64 15.32
CA LEU A 128 5.71 -3.95 16.72
C LEU A 128 5.57 -2.72 17.63
N LYS A 129 5.94 -1.53 17.15
CA LYS A 129 5.77 -0.27 17.91
C LYS A 129 4.30 0.10 18.05
N ALA A 130 3.50 -0.10 17.01
CA ALA A 130 2.07 0.20 17.02
C ALA A 130 1.25 -0.81 17.84
N GLY A 131 1.73 -2.06 17.94
CA GLY A 131 1.01 -3.14 18.63
C GLY A 131 -0.09 -3.79 17.78
N GLU A 132 -0.27 -3.37 16.53
CA GLU A 132 -1.14 -4.01 15.55
C GLU A 132 -0.59 -3.85 14.12
N PHE A 133 -1.19 -4.59 13.17
CA PHE A 133 -0.84 -4.51 11.74
C PHE A 133 -1.69 -3.44 11.03
N MET A 134 -1.31 -2.18 11.23
CA MET A 134 -1.93 -1.00 10.61
C MET A 134 -1.27 -0.61 9.28
N SER A 135 -1.93 0.33 8.61
CA SER A 135 -1.37 1.09 7.49
C SER A 135 -0.06 1.77 7.88
N LEU A 136 0.97 1.62 7.05
CA LEU A 136 2.25 2.33 7.18
C LEU A 136 2.14 3.77 6.68
N ILE A 137 1.32 4.02 5.65
CA ILE A 137 1.17 5.33 5.00
C ILE A 137 0.17 6.21 5.75
N ASP A 138 -0.97 5.66 6.19
CA ASP A 138 -2.03 6.33 6.97
C ASP A 138 -1.84 6.12 8.49
N ASP A 139 -0.61 6.18 8.97
CA ASP A 139 -0.26 6.05 10.40
C ASP A 139 -0.57 7.35 11.16
N TYR A 140 -1.86 7.66 11.30
CA TYR A 140 -2.33 8.86 12.03
C TYR A 140 -1.87 8.89 13.50
N PRO A 141 -1.79 7.77 14.26
CA PRO A 141 -1.33 7.81 15.65
C PRO A 141 0.12 8.30 15.76
N ALA A 142 0.99 7.91 14.83
CA ALA A 142 2.37 8.41 14.75
C ALA A 142 2.52 9.72 13.97
N ARG A 143 1.40 10.34 13.56
CA ARG A 143 1.34 11.60 12.78
C ARG A 143 1.95 11.50 11.38
N TRP A 144 1.67 10.41 10.66
CA TRP A 144 2.08 10.18 9.27
C TRP A 144 3.59 10.38 9.03
N PRO A 145 4.45 9.61 9.72
CA PRO A 145 5.91 9.82 9.71
C PRO A 145 6.51 9.80 8.29
N LEU A 146 5.97 8.98 7.39
CA LEU A 146 6.44 8.88 6.00
C LEU A 146 6.21 10.16 5.17
N LEU A 147 5.22 10.99 5.51
CA LEU A 147 4.92 12.21 4.75
C LEU A 147 5.93 13.33 5.00
N SER A 148 6.63 13.29 6.14
CA SER A 148 7.67 14.26 6.50
C SER A 148 9.07 13.64 6.61
N ALA A 149 9.23 12.38 6.22
CA ALA A 149 10.52 11.70 6.24
C ALA A 149 11.48 12.32 5.22
N SER A 150 12.77 12.37 5.57
CA SER A 150 13.85 12.73 4.66
C SER A 150 14.09 11.63 3.63
N SER A 151 14.77 11.95 2.53
CA SER A 151 15.09 10.95 1.50
C SER A 151 15.93 9.78 2.05
N ALA A 152 16.76 10.00 3.07
CA ALA A 152 17.53 8.95 3.73
C ALA A 152 16.64 8.00 4.54
N GLU A 153 15.70 8.54 5.31
CA GLU A 153 14.71 7.73 6.05
C GLU A 153 13.78 6.96 5.10
N LEU A 154 13.41 7.57 3.96
CA LEU A 154 12.64 6.87 2.94
C LEU A 154 13.43 5.74 2.28
N ALA A 155 14.74 5.88 2.08
CA ALA A 155 15.57 4.80 1.55
C ALA A 155 15.65 3.59 2.50
N GLU A 156 15.50 3.80 3.81
CA GLU A 156 15.41 2.71 4.80
C GLU A 156 14.01 2.07 4.85
N ALA A 157 12.97 2.82 4.51
CA ALA A 157 11.59 2.34 4.56
C ALA A 157 11.14 1.64 3.28
N LEU A 158 11.53 2.20 2.13
CA LEU A 158 11.01 1.80 0.83
C LEU A 158 11.82 0.64 0.25
N TRP A 159 11.12 -0.33 -0.30
CA TRP A 159 11.75 -1.37 -1.09
C TRP A 159 11.95 -0.87 -2.52
N SER A 160 13.06 -1.26 -3.14
CA SER A 160 13.32 -1.01 -4.56
C SER A 160 13.80 -2.30 -5.19
N PRO A 161 13.26 -2.70 -6.36
CA PRO A 161 13.82 -3.81 -7.10
C PRO A 161 15.24 -3.46 -7.54
N ASP A 162 16.17 -4.40 -7.38
CA ASP A 162 17.51 -4.35 -7.99
C ASP A 162 17.45 -4.36 -9.52
#